data_AF-A0A2X3JFY0-F1
#
_entry.id   AF-A0A2X3JFY0-F1
#
_cell.length_a   1.000
_cell.length_b   1.000
_cell.length_c   1.000
_cell.angle_alpha   90.00
_cell.angle_beta   90.00
_cell.angle_gamma   90.00
#
_symmetry.space_group_name_H-M   'P 1'
#
loop_
_entity.id
_entity.type
_entity.pdbx_description
1 polymer ?
#
loop_
_entity_poly.entity_id
_entity_poly.type
_entity_poly.pdbx_seq_one_letter_code
_entity_poly.pdbx_strand_id
1 'polypeptide(L)'
;MAVDWFQQSGEYRALAYQSFNSARLAWDQSAKQGNAKRAVIVDLDETMLDNSAYSAWQAKNNKAFDDKTWSQWTQARQALAVPGAVDFANYVNSHGGTMFYVSNRDSKDFDATVANMKALGFTGVSDKTVRLKTDSSNKQARFDAIKAEGYDVVMYIGDNLNDFGKATYHKDQSQRQQFASDNRSKFGTQFIVLPNPMYGDWEGALAPNYFKLNTAQQAEARENALRTWSGK
;
A
#
# COMPACT_ATOMS: atom_id res chain seq x y z
N MET A 1 -12.16 -11.23 12.58
CA MET A 1 -12.29 -9.79 12.94
C MET A 1 -11.62 -8.86 11.93
N ALA A 2 -10.28 -8.81 11.80
CA ALA A 2 -9.63 -7.85 10.89
C ALA A 2 -10.08 -7.99 9.42
N VAL A 3 -10.09 -9.23 8.90
CA VAL A 3 -10.59 -9.53 7.54
C VAL A 3 -12.08 -9.20 7.41
N ASP A 4 -12.90 -9.49 8.43
CA ASP A 4 -14.34 -9.16 8.40
C ASP A 4 -14.57 -7.66 8.36
N TRP A 5 -13.84 -6.88 9.18
CA TRP A 5 -13.91 -5.42 9.14
C TRP A 5 -13.51 -4.90 7.74
N PHE A 6 -12.43 -5.42 7.17
CA PHE A 6 -11.97 -4.99 5.85
C PHE A 6 -12.97 -5.36 4.74
N GLN A 7 -13.52 -6.58 4.75
CA GLN A 7 -14.40 -7.06 3.68
C GLN A 7 -15.87 -6.64 3.82
N GLN A 8 -16.36 -6.49 5.05
CA GLN A 8 -17.79 -6.37 5.32
C GLN A 8 -18.20 -5.00 5.86
N SER A 9 -17.29 -4.27 6.50
CA SER A 9 -17.67 -3.02 7.16
C SER A 9 -17.91 -1.89 6.15
N GLY A 10 -18.92 -1.07 6.43
CA GLY A 10 -19.10 0.19 5.71
C GLY A 10 -17.98 1.18 6.03
N GLU A 11 -17.38 1.06 7.22
CA GLU A 11 -16.32 1.91 7.74
C GLU A 11 -15.03 1.80 6.93
N TYR A 12 -14.59 0.58 6.56
CA TYR A 12 -13.45 0.40 5.66
C TYR A 12 -13.69 1.12 4.32
N ARG A 13 -14.87 0.92 3.74
CA ARG A 13 -15.25 1.55 2.47
C ARG A 13 -15.29 3.08 2.58
N ALA A 14 -15.83 3.61 3.68
CA ALA A 14 -15.86 5.03 3.96
C ALA A 14 -14.45 5.62 4.12
N LEU A 15 -13.54 4.91 4.81
CA LEU A 15 -12.14 5.33 4.94
C LEU A 15 -11.40 5.31 3.60
N ALA A 16 -11.62 4.31 2.75
CA ALA A 16 -11.05 4.27 1.41
C ALA A 16 -11.52 5.48 0.58
N TYR A 17 -12.82 5.77 0.57
CA TYR A 17 -13.34 6.96 -0.10
C TYR A 17 -12.80 8.26 0.50
N GLN A 18 -12.71 8.37 1.83
CA GLN A 18 -12.14 9.54 2.49
C GLN A 18 -10.71 9.79 2.01
N SER A 19 -9.88 8.75 1.96
CA SER A 19 -8.50 8.84 1.51
C SER A 19 -8.40 9.30 0.06
N PHE A 20 -9.18 8.74 -0.87
CA PHE A 20 -9.17 9.17 -2.26
C PHE A 20 -9.82 10.54 -2.50
N ASN A 21 -10.80 10.93 -1.68
CA ASN A 21 -11.37 12.29 -1.72
C ASN A 21 -10.32 13.32 -1.26
N SER A 22 -9.60 13.06 -0.17
CA SER A 22 -8.47 13.88 0.27
C SER A 22 -7.36 13.93 -0.78
N ALA A 23 -7.02 12.80 -1.39
CA ALA A 23 -6.06 12.72 -2.49
C ALA A 23 -6.49 13.60 -3.67
N ARG A 24 -7.76 13.55 -4.07
CA ARG A 24 -8.27 14.39 -5.16
C ARG A 24 -8.16 15.88 -4.83
N LEU A 25 -8.57 16.29 -3.63
CA LEU A 25 -8.44 17.69 -3.19
C LEU A 25 -6.98 18.15 -3.18
N ALA A 26 -6.07 17.33 -2.64
CA ALA A 26 -4.65 17.64 -2.61
C ALA A 26 -4.03 17.69 -4.01
N TRP A 27 -4.46 16.79 -4.91
CA TRP A 27 -4.09 16.84 -6.32
C TRP A 27 -4.53 18.17 -6.96
N ASP A 28 -5.80 18.55 -6.83
CA ASP A 28 -6.33 19.78 -7.44
C ASP A 28 -5.63 21.04 -6.90
N GLN A 29 -5.20 21.02 -5.63
CA GLN A 29 -4.50 22.14 -4.99
C GLN A 29 -2.99 22.18 -5.27
N SER A 30 -2.37 21.05 -5.63
CA SER A 30 -0.93 21.02 -5.86
C SER A 30 -0.57 21.74 -7.16
N ALA A 31 0.50 22.56 -7.13
CA ALA A 31 1.03 23.23 -8.31
C ALA A 31 2.17 22.40 -8.91
N LYS A 32 2.33 22.45 -10.23
CA LYS A 32 3.52 21.89 -10.89
C LYS A 32 4.74 22.72 -10.54
N GLN A 33 5.87 22.08 -10.21
CA GLN A 33 7.15 22.78 -10.14
C GLN A 33 7.74 22.97 -11.54
N GLY A 34 7.69 24.21 -12.04
CA GLY A 34 8.24 24.56 -13.35
C GLY A 34 7.59 23.80 -14.51
N ASN A 35 8.42 23.15 -15.33
CA ASN A 35 7.99 22.38 -16.52
C ASN A 35 7.86 20.87 -16.26
N ALA A 36 8.07 20.39 -15.03
CA ALA A 36 7.99 18.98 -14.70
C ALA A 36 6.56 18.45 -14.84
N LYS A 37 6.42 17.18 -15.25
CA LYS A 37 5.13 16.50 -15.28
C LYS A 37 4.77 16.04 -13.88
N ARG A 38 3.57 16.40 -13.41
CA ARG A 38 3.10 15.97 -12.09
C ARG A 38 2.85 14.47 -12.08
N ALA A 39 3.30 13.82 -11.03
CA ALA A 39 3.11 12.40 -10.81
C ALA A 39 2.52 12.12 -9.42
N VAL A 40 1.75 11.05 -9.35
CA VAL A 40 1.33 10.44 -8.09
C VAL A 40 1.92 9.04 -8.03
N ILE A 41 2.61 8.73 -6.94
CA ILE A 41 3.11 7.38 -6.68
C ILE A 41 2.15 6.68 -5.74
N VAL A 42 1.74 5.46 -6.09
CA VAL A 42 0.85 4.64 -5.28
C VAL A 42 1.43 3.25 -5.09
N ASP A 43 1.22 2.65 -3.93
CA ASP A 43 1.30 1.19 -3.80
C ASP A 43 0.13 0.50 -4.54
N LEU A 44 0.20 -0.83 -4.72
CA LEU A 44 -0.91 -1.62 -5.24
C LEU A 44 -1.67 -2.37 -4.16
N ASP A 45 -1.02 -3.21 -3.37
CA ASP A 45 -1.72 -4.20 -2.56
C ASP A 45 -2.32 -3.54 -1.31
N GLU A 46 -3.62 -3.72 -1.08
CA GLU A 46 -4.41 -3.04 -0.03
C GLU A 46 -4.48 -1.50 -0.17
N THR A 47 -3.90 -0.95 -1.24
CA THR A 47 -3.98 0.48 -1.60
C THR A 47 -4.86 0.72 -2.82
N MET A 48 -4.56 0.05 -3.95
CA MET A 48 -5.33 0.16 -5.21
C MET A 48 -6.04 -1.14 -5.56
N LEU A 49 -5.45 -2.28 -5.18
CA LEU A 49 -5.95 -3.63 -5.35
C LEU A 49 -6.30 -4.23 -3.98
N ASP A 50 -7.48 -4.80 -3.87
CA ASP A 50 -7.96 -5.53 -2.70
C ASP A 50 -7.61 -7.02 -2.87
N ASN A 51 -6.73 -7.51 -2.00
CA ASN A 51 -6.28 -8.89 -1.92
C ASN A 51 -6.85 -9.62 -0.71
N SER A 52 -7.85 -9.05 -0.03
CA SER A 52 -8.40 -9.60 1.21
C SER A 52 -8.94 -11.03 1.06
N ALA A 53 -9.34 -11.43 -0.16
CA ALA A 53 -9.71 -12.82 -0.46
C ALA A 53 -8.54 -13.81 -0.22
N TYR A 54 -7.29 -13.42 -0.47
CA TYR A 54 -6.11 -14.21 -0.11
C TYR A 54 -5.97 -14.32 1.41
N SER A 55 -6.14 -13.22 2.15
CA SER A 55 -6.16 -13.21 3.62
C SER A 55 -7.27 -14.10 4.20
N ALA A 56 -8.46 -14.08 3.59
CA ALA A 56 -9.57 -14.96 3.96
C ALA A 56 -9.25 -16.44 3.67
N TRP A 57 -8.61 -16.74 2.53
CA TRP A 57 -8.16 -18.09 2.21
C TRP A 57 -7.12 -18.58 3.22
N GLN A 58 -6.14 -17.75 3.59
CA GLN A 58 -5.14 -18.07 4.62
C GLN A 58 -5.82 -18.43 5.95
N ALA A 59 -6.76 -17.62 6.39
CA ALA A 59 -7.52 -17.84 7.63
C ALA A 59 -8.34 -19.14 7.59
N LYS A 60 -9.05 -19.42 6.48
CA LYS A 60 -9.85 -20.65 6.33
C LYS A 60 -9.02 -21.93 6.28
N ASN A 61 -7.77 -21.83 5.81
CA ASN A 61 -6.91 -23.00 5.58
C ASN A 61 -5.74 -23.11 6.57
N ASN A 62 -5.70 -22.25 7.61
CA ASN A 62 -4.62 -22.16 8.58
C ASN A 62 -3.24 -22.06 7.90
N LYS A 63 -3.11 -21.18 6.90
CA LYS A 63 -1.87 -20.94 6.17
C LYS A 63 -1.25 -19.61 6.57
N ALA A 64 0.06 -19.62 6.75
CA ALA A 64 0.85 -18.39 6.79
C ALA A 64 1.10 -17.87 5.36
N PHE A 65 1.61 -16.65 5.26
CA PHE A 65 2.05 -16.10 3.99
C PHE A 65 3.18 -16.95 3.40
N ASP A 66 3.10 -17.18 2.10
CA ASP A 66 4.09 -17.90 1.31
C ASP A 66 4.14 -17.33 -0.11
N ASP A 67 5.34 -17.10 -0.62
CA ASP A 67 5.54 -16.45 -1.92
C ASP A 67 4.96 -17.28 -3.09
N LYS A 68 4.90 -18.60 -2.97
CA LYS A 68 4.37 -19.47 -4.02
C LYS A 68 2.84 -19.37 -4.05
N THR A 69 2.17 -19.44 -2.91
CA THR A 69 0.70 -19.28 -2.86
C THR A 69 0.28 -17.85 -3.18
N TRP A 70 1.09 -16.86 -2.82
CA TRP A 70 0.87 -15.47 -3.24
C TRP A 70 0.96 -15.30 -4.75
N SER A 71 1.99 -15.86 -5.40
CA SER A 71 2.09 -15.84 -6.86
C SER A 71 0.92 -16.60 -7.51
N GLN A 72 0.45 -17.71 -6.93
CA GLN A 72 -0.78 -18.37 -7.42
C GLN A 72 -2.01 -17.45 -7.35
N TRP A 73 -2.14 -16.65 -6.28
CA TRP A 73 -3.20 -15.65 -6.13
C TRP A 73 -3.10 -14.54 -7.19
N THR A 74 -1.92 -13.97 -7.41
CA THR A 74 -1.74 -12.92 -8.43
C THR A 74 -2.07 -13.44 -9.83
N GLN A 75 -1.66 -14.68 -10.15
CA GLN A 75 -1.96 -15.35 -11.42
C GLN A 75 -3.45 -15.69 -11.58
N ALA A 76 -4.19 -15.85 -10.49
CA ALA A 76 -5.64 -16.05 -10.54
C ALA A 76 -6.40 -14.80 -11.01
N ARG A 77 -5.79 -13.59 -10.90
CA ARG A 77 -6.34 -12.31 -11.35
C ARG A 77 -7.72 -11.99 -10.75
N GLN A 78 -7.90 -12.33 -9.48
CA GLN A 78 -9.16 -12.16 -8.75
C GLN A 78 -9.14 -10.99 -7.77
N ALA A 79 -8.05 -10.21 -7.72
CA ALA A 79 -8.00 -9.02 -6.88
C ALA A 79 -9.07 -8.02 -7.35
N LEU A 80 -9.74 -7.41 -6.39
CA LEU A 80 -10.74 -6.37 -6.64
C LEU A 80 -10.07 -4.99 -6.63
N ALA A 81 -10.81 -3.95 -7.02
CA ALA A 81 -10.35 -2.58 -6.84
C ALA A 81 -10.72 -2.10 -5.44
N VAL A 82 -9.77 -1.43 -4.75
CA VAL A 82 -10.08 -0.70 -3.52
C VAL A 82 -11.11 0.41 -3.84
N PRO A 83 -12.14 0.62 -3.01
CA PRO A 83 -13.17 1.63 -3.29
C PRO A 83 -12.58 3.03 -3.55
N GLY A 84 -12.90 3.62 -4.70
CA GLY A 84 -12.41 4.94 -5.13
C GLY A 84 -11.07 4.96 -5.87
N ALA A 85 -10.32 3.85 -5.85
CA ALA A 85 -8.97 3.79 -6.45
C ALA A 85 -8.98 3.98 -7.97
N VAL A 86 -9.88 3.29 -8.68
CA VAL A 86 -9.99 3.38 -10.15
C VAL A 86 -10.34 4.79 -10.59
N ASP A 87 -11.36 5.39 -9.95
CA ASP A 87 -11.82 6.74 -10.26
C ASP A 87 -10.71 7.78 -10.03
N PHE A 88 -10.00 7.69 -8.90
CA PHE A 88 -8.89 8.60 -8.61
C PHE A 88 -7.74 8.45 -9.61
N ALA A 89 -7.32 7.22 -9.92
CA ALA A 89 -6.22 6.98 -10.87
C ALA A 89 -6.55 7.51 -12.27
N ASN A 90 -7.78 7.25 -12.73
CA ASN A 90 -8.27 7.71 -14.02
C ASN A 90 -8.43 9.23 -14.05
N TYR A 91 -8.87 9.84 -12.94
CA TYR A 91 -8.92 11.29 -12.77
C TYR A 91 -7.53 11.92 -12.94
N VAL A 92 -6.51 11.45 -12.20
CA VAL A 92 -5.14 11.97 -12.32
C VAL A 92 -4.60 11.86 -13.76
N ASN A 93 -4.74 10.70 -14.39
CA ASN A 93 -4.26 10.47 -15.75
C ASN A 93 -4.96 11.35 -16.80
N SER A 94 -6.25 11.66 -16.61
CA SER A 94 -7.02 12.55 -17.49
C SER A 94 -6.83 14.04 -17.20
N HIS A 95 -6.26 14.40 -16.05
CA HIS A 95 -6.10 15.79 -15.60
C HIS A 95 -4.62 16.22 -15.60
N GLY A 96 -3.86 15.75 -16.58
CA GLY A 96 -2.49 16.19 -16.84
C GLY A 96 -1.43 15.59 -15.90
N GLY A 97 -1.80 14.59 -15.10
CA GLY A 97 -0.90 13.82 -14.26
C GLY A 97 -0.46 12.50 -14.87
N THR A 98 0.41 11.80 -14.13
CA THR A 98 0.76 10.41 -14.43
C THR A 98 0.74 9.60 -13.14
N MET A 99 -0.04 8.53 -13.13
CA MET A 99 -0.01 7.54 -12.06
C MET A 99 1.19 6.61 -12.22
N PHE A 100 1.93 6.39 -11.13
CA PHE A 100 2.95 5.36 -11.02
C PHE A 100 2.59 4.37 -9.91
N TYR A 101 2.57 3.09 -10.25
CA TYR A 101 2.22 1.99 -9.37
C TYR A 101 3.51 1.29 -8.92
N VAL A 102 3.98 1.60 -7.72
CA VAL A 102 5.23 1.06 -7.17
C VAL A 102 4.90 0.03 -6.11
N SER A 103 4.96 -1.25 -6.48
CA SER A 103 4.46 -2.37 -5.65
C SER A 103 5.54 -3.41 -5.36
N ASN A 104 5.40 -4.11 -4.24
CA ASN A 104 6.27 -5.22 -3.87
C ASN A 104 5.84 -6.60 -4.41
N ARG A 105 4.82 -6.66 -5.28
CA ARG A 105 4.64 -7.82 -6.16
C ARG A 105 5.92 -8.10 -6.92
N ASP A 106 6.21 -9.38 -7.12
CA ASP A 106 7.40 -9.83 -7.84
C ASP A 106 7.27 -9.48 -9.33
N SER A 107 8.37 -9.06 -9.95
CA SER A 107 8.47 -8.83 -11.39
C SER A 107 7.94 -9.98 -12.25
N LYS A 108 8.04 -11.25 -11.80
CA LYS A 108 7.48 -12.41 -12.51
C LYS A 108 5.94 -12.39 -12.60
N ASP A 109 5.28 -11.67 -11.70
CA ASP A 109 3.81 -11.54 -11.65
C ASP A 109 3.31 -10.27 -12.38
N PHE A 110 4.18 -9.62 -13.17
CA PHE A 110 3.87 -8.39 -13.89
C PHE A 110 2.67 -8.52 -14.80
N ASP A 111 2.68 -9.51 -15.72
CA ASP A 111 1.61 -9.67 -16.71
C ASP A 111 0.26 -9.92 -16.07
N ALA A 112 0.23 -10.75 -15.02
CA ALA A 112 -1.00 -11.02 -14.28
C ALA A 112 -1.52 -9.78 -13.55
N THR A 113 -0.62 -9.02 -12.93
CA THR A 113 -0.97 -7.77 -12.25
C THR A 113 -1.53 -6.73 -13.23
N VAL A 114 -0.85 -6.49 -14.34
CA VAL A 114 -1.31 -5.55 -15.38
C VAL A 114 -2.65 -5.99 -15.98
N ALA A 115 -2.82 -7.28 -16.26
CA ALA A 115 -4.08 -7.81 -16.78
C ALA A 115 -5.24 -7.60 -15.79
N ASN A 116 -5.03 -7.89 -14.50
CA ASN A 116 -6.03 -7.65 -13.46
C ASN A 116 -6.37 -6.15 -13.35
N MET A 117 -5.38 -5.26 -13.37
CA MET A 117 -5.63 -3.81 -13.29
C MET A 117 -6.41 -3.30 -14.50
N LYS A 118 -6.07 -3.74 -15.71
CA LYS A 118 -6.81 -3.37 -16.93
C LYS A 118 -8.26 -3.87 -16.88
N ALA A 119 -8.48 -5.09 -16.40
CA ALA A 119 -9.82 -5.65 -16.23
C ALA A 119 -10.67 -4.87 -15.22
N LEU A 120 -10.05 -4.27 -14.20
CA LEU A 120 -10.69 -3.40 -13.21
C LEU A 120 -10.93 -1.96 -13.72
N GLY A 121 -10.43 -1.60 -14.90
CA GLY A 121 -10.63 -0.29 -15.52
C GLY A 121 -9.57 0.77 -15.19
N PHE A 122 -8.41 0.37 -14.64
CA PHE A 122 -7.28 1.30 -14.47
C PHE A 122 -6.69 1.69 -15.83
N THR A 123 -6.64 2.99 -16.11
CA THR A 123 -6.00 3.56 -17.30
C THR A 123 -4.50 3.79 -17.08
N GLY A 124 -3.73 3.94 -18.16
CA GLY A 124 -2.32 4.29 -18.07
C GLY A 124 -1.43 3.20 -17.47
N VAL A 125 -1.88 1.93 -17.41
CA VAL A 125 -1.12 0.78 -16.89
C VAL A 125 -0.19 0.22 -17.98
N SER A 126 1.12 0.30 -17.75
CA SER A 126 2.17 -0.07 -18.71
C SER A 126 3.49 -0.41 -18.01
N ASP A 127 4.47 -0.93 -18.75
CA ASP A 127 5.84 -1.19 -18.28
C ASP A 127 6.51 0.06 -17.70
N LYS A 128 6.12 1.25 -18.18
CA LYS A 128 6.61 2.53 -17.66
C LYS A 128 6.00 2.89 -16.31
N THR A 129 4.70 2.68 -16.15
CA THR A 129 3.96 3.20 -14.98
C THR A 129 3.89 2.18 -13.85
N VAL A 130 4.04 0.89 -14.14
CA VAL A 130 4.06 -0.19 -13.14
C VAL A 130 5.51 -0.57 -12.82
N ARG A 131 5.93 -0.34 -11.58
CA ARG A 131 7.30 -0.57 -11.07
C ARG A 131 7.30 -1.63 -9.97
N LEU A 132 7.36 -2.89 -10.36
CA LEU A 132 7.35 -4.04 -9.45
C LEU A 132 8.72 -4.25 -8.77
N LYS A 133 8.75 -5.15 -7.77
CA LYS A 133 9.97 -5.51 -7.04
C LYS A 133 10.86 -6.40 -7.90
N THR A 134 12.13 -6.03 -7.98
CA THR A 134 13.20 -6.81 -8.62
C THR A 134 14.14 -7.42 -7.59
N ASP A 135 14.72 -6.57 -6.73
CA ASP A 135 15.82 -6.90 -5.81
C ASP A 135 15.49 -6.53 -4.36
N SER A 136 14.84 -5.38 -4.15
CA SER A 136 14.57 -4.83 -2.83
C SER A 136 13.10 -4.47 -2.61
N SER A 137 12.60 -4.84 -1.44
CA SER A 137 11.29 -4.40 -0.94
C SER A 137 11.28 -2.92 -0.53
N ASN A 138 12.45 -2.28 -0.39
CA ASN A 138 12.54 -0.84 -0.22
C ASN A 138 12.20 -0.14 -1.55
N LYS A 139 11.28 0.82 -1.51
CA LYS A 139 10.76 1.48 -2.72
C LYS A 139 11.55 2.71 -3.16
N GLN A 140 12.51 3.18 -2.35
CA GLN A 140 13.18 4.48 -2.60
C GLN A 140 13.88 4.55 -3.96
N ALA A 141 14.60 3.50 -4.35
CA ALA A 141 15.28 3.47 -5.65
C ALA A 141 14.31 3.63 -6.83
N ARG A 142 13.11 3.04 -6.72
CA ARG A 142 12.04 3.18 -7.72
C ARG A 142 11.42 4.58 -7.70
N PHE A 143 11.27 5.19 -6.52
CA PHE A 143 10.82 6.58 -6.39
C PHE A 143 11.82 7.56 -7.02
N ASP A 144 13.11 7.35 -6.77
CA ASP A 144 14.18 8.20 -7.28
C ASP A 144 14.32 8.08 -8.81
N ALA A 145 14.15 6.87 -9.36
CA ALA A 145 14.10 6.66 -10.81
C ALA A 145 12.97 7.44 -11.49
N ILE A 146 11.76 7.44 -10.91
CA ILE A 146 10.63 8.22 -11.43
C ILE A 146 10.94 9.72 -11.44
N LYS A 147 11.56 10.23 -10.37
CA LYS A 147 11.97 11.66 -10.32
C LYS A 147 13.05 11.98 -11.35
N ALA A 148 14.02 11.07 -11.54
CA ALA A 148 15.08 11.21 -12.53
C ALA A 148 14.55 11.21 -13.98
N GLU A 149 13.39 10.58 -14.24
CA GLU A 149 12.67 10.67 -15.52
C GLU A 149 11.98 12.04 -15.75
N GLY A 150 12.13 13.00 -14.83
CA GLY A 150 11.60 14.38 -14.97
C GLY A 150 10.20 14.58 -14.39
N TYR A 151 9.75 13.68 -13.51
CA TYR A 151 8.46 13.80 -12.83
C TYR A 151 8.57 14.52 -11.48
N ASP A 152 7.63 15.44 -11.25
CA ASP A 152 7.41 16.07 -9.96
C ASP A 152 6.37 15.25 -9.18
N VAL A 153 6.84 14.43 -8.24
CA VAL A 153 5.98 13.56 -7.43
C VAL A 153 5.33 14.39 -6.33
N VAL A 154 4.07 14.75 -6.53
CA VAL A 154 3.32 15.63 -5.62
C VAL A 154 2.70 14.89 -4.43
N MET A 155 2.56 13.57 -4.53
CA MET A 155 1.87 12.75 -3.53
C MET A 155 2.27 11.28 -3.60
N TYR A 156 2.24 10.65 -2.43
CA TYR A 156 2.42 9.21 -2.23
C TYR A 156 1.17 8.63 -1.55
N ILE A 157 0.67 7.49 -2.03
CA ILE A 157 -0.52 6.82 -1.50
C ILE A 157 -0.16 5.37 -1.17
N GLY A 158 -0.47 4.92 0.04
CA GLY A 158 -0.13 3.57 0.49
C GLY A 158 -0.82 3.18 1.78
N ASP A 159 -0.85 1.89 2.09
CA ASP A 159 -1.30 1.36 3.38
C ASP A 159 -0.13 1.21 4.38
N ASN A 160 1.12 1.34 3.91
CA ASN A 160 2.32 1.20 4.72
C ASN A 160 3.16 2.48 4.72
N LEU A 161 3.75 2.84 5.88
CA LEU A 161 4.64 4.00 5.97
C LEU A 161 5.87 3.90 5.04
N ASN A 162 6.25 2.69 4.65
CA ASN A 162 7.36 2.46 3.70
C ASN A 162 7.02 2.93 2.27
N ASP A 163 5.74 3.19 1.98
CA ASP A 163 5.26 3.74 0.70
C ASP A 163 5.51 5.25 0.59
N PHE A 164 5.88 5.90 1.69
CA PHE A 164 6.19 7.32 1.76
C PHE A 164 7.70 7.61 1.76
N GLY A 165 8.52 6.57 1.60
CA GLY A 165 9.98 6.64 1.52
C GLY A 165 10.68 5.68 2.47
N LYS A 166 12.02 5.69 2.46
CA LYS A 166 12.83 4.73 3.24
C LYS A 166 12.91 4.98 4.74
N ALA A 167 12.41 6.10 5.26
CA ALA A 167 12.67 6.53 6.64
C ALA A 167 12.21 5.52 7.69
N THR A 168 11.13 4.79 7.41
CA THR A 168 10.48 3.82 8.28
C THR A 168 10.83 2.36 7.97
N TYR A 169 11.70 2.13 6.98
CA TYR A 169 12.13 0.81 6.55
C TYR A 169 13.03 0.16 7.62
N HIS A 170 12.68 -1.06 8.04
CA HIS A 170 13.30 -1.77 9.16
C HIS A 170 13.44 -0.92 10.44
N LYS A 171 12.39 -0.17 10.77
CA LYS A 171 12.28 0.59 12.02
C LYS A 171 11.29 -0.08 12.96
N ASP A 172 11.55 0.07 14.25
CA ASP A 172 10.63 -0.43 15.29
C ASP A 172 9.34 0.42 15.34
N GLN A 173 8.38 -0.04 16.13
CA GLN A 173 7.07 0.58 16.21
C GLN A 173 7.12 2.02 16.77
N SER A 174 8.02 2.30 17.71
CA SER A 174 8.18 3.64 18.29
C SER A 174 8.71 4.63 17.26
N GLN A 175 9.74 4.22 16.50
CA GLN A 175 10.32 5.02 15.42
C GLN A 175 9.31 5.28 14.29
N ARG A 176 8.48 4.28 13.95
CA ARG A 176 7.40 4.42 12.96
C ARG A 176 6.32 5.40 13.44
N GLN A 177 5.92 5.33 14.71
CA GLN A 177 4.99 6.29 15.33
C GLN A 177 5.58 7.71 15.40
N GLN A 178 6.88 7.82 15.69
CA GLN A 178 7.57 9.11 15.71
C GLN A 178 7.60 9.74 14.32
N PHE A 179 7.90 8.97 13.27
CA PHE A 179 7.82 9.44 11.88
C PHE A 179 6.43 10.01 11.55
N ALA A 180 5.37 9.31 11.97
CA ALA A 180 4.00 9.79 11.76
C ALA A 180 3.74 11.11 12.51
N SER A 181 4.18 11.21 13.77
CA SER A 181 4.07 12.44 14.59
C SER A 181 4.82 13.62 13.97
N ASP A 182 6.05 13.40 13.49
CA ASP A 182 6.91 14.42 12.89
C ASP A 182 6.37 14.90 11.54
N ASN A 183 5.66 14.03 10.80
CA ASN A 183 5.10 14.34 9.49
C ASN A 183 3.57 14.53 9.53
N ARG A 184 2.97 14.76 10.71
CA ARG A 184 1.50 14.84 10.90
C ARG A 184 0.77 15.74 9.90
N SER A 185 1.36 16.85 9.49
CA SER A 185 0.77 17.81 8.54
C SER A 185 0.77 17.34 7.08
N LYS A 186 1.57 16.32 6.75
CA LYS A 186 1.64 15.73 5.40
C LYS A 186 0.56 14.69 5.16
N PHE A 187 0.01 14.07 6.22
CA PHE A 187 -1.04 13.06 6.07
C PHE A 187 -2.36 13.72 5.63
N GLY A 188 -2.98 13.13 4.60
CA GLY A 188 -4.15 13.69 3.93
C GLY A 188 -3.83 14.74 2.86
N THR A 189 -2.56 15.07 2.64
CA THR A 189 -2.12 16.03 1.61
C THR A 189 -1.04 15.45 0.69
N GLN A 190 0.16 15.20 1.22
CA GLN A 190 1.29 14.61 0.48
C GLN A 190 1.38 13.10 0.68
N PHE A 191 0.96 12.61 1.85
CA PHE A 191 0.89 11.20 2.20
C PHE A 191 -0.57 10.82 2.42
N ILE A 192 -1.10 9.94 1.58
CA ILE A 192 -2.48 9.44 1.70
C ILE A 192 -2.41 8.00 2.19
N VAL A 193 -3.12 7.72 3.29
CA VAL A 193 -3.07 6.43 3.98
C VAL A 193 -4.33 5.64 3.68
N LEU A 194 -4.18 4.36 3.33
CA LEU A 194 -5.28 3.40 3.31
C LEU A 194 -5.17 2.48 4.54
N PRO A 195 -6.29 2.06 5.14
CA PRO A 195 -6.24 1.19 6.32
C PRO A 195 -5.98 -0.27 5.92
N ASN A 196 -4.91 -0.86 6.43
CA ASN A 196 -4.64 -2.30 6.33
C ASN A 196 -4.40 -2.92 7.72
N PRO A 197 -5.44 -3.51 8.34
CA PRO A 197 -5.31 -4.20 9.62
C PRO A 197 -4.92 -5.68 9.45
N MET A 198 -4.73 -6.18 8.23
CA MET A 198 -4.51 -7.60 7.97
C MET A 198 -3.04 -7.99 8.04
N TYR A 199 -2.15 -7.13 7.53
CA TYR A 199 -0.71 -7.36 7.50
C TYR A 199 0.05 -6.04 7.27
N GLY A 200 1.39 -6.06 7.34
CA GLY A 200 2.25 -4.95 6.94
C GLY A 200 3.55 -4.88 7.74
N ASP A 201 4.40 -3.90 7.46
CA ASP A 201 5.65 -3.73 8.24
C ASP A 201 5.41 -3.31 9.70
N TRP A 202 4.20 -2.88 10.04
CA TRP A 202 3.79 -2.70 11.45
C TRP A 202 3.76 -4.03 12.22
N GLU A 203 3.45 -5.14 11.54
CA GLU A 203 3.51 -6.48 12.13
C GLU A 203 4.97 -6.91 12.36
N GLY A 204 5.83 -6.66 11.36
CA GLY A 204 7.27 -6.90 11.46
C GLY A 204 7.97 -6.11 12.58
N ALA A 205 7.37 -4.98 12.98
CA ALA A 205 7.88 -4.09 14.03
C ALA A 205 7.46 -4.50 15.46
N LEU A 206 6.65 -5.55 15.63
CA LEU A 206 6.20 -6.04 16.94
C LEU A 206 7.33 -6.70 17.74
N ALA A 207 8.31 -7.30 17.08
CA ALA A 207 9.49 -7.89 17.71
C ALA A 207 10.71 -7.90 16.78
N PRO A 208 11.95 -7.92 17.30
CA PRO A 208 13.14 -8.12 16.49
C PRO A 208 13.06 -9.42 15.66
N ASN A 209 13.35 -9.33 14.36
CA ASN A 209 13.29 -10.47 13.44
C ASN A 209 11.92 -11.19 13.41
N TYR A 210 10.81 -10.48 13.65
CA TYR A 210 9.45 -11.05 13.75
C TYR A 210 9.13 -12.11 12.68
N PHE A 211 9.40 -11.82 11.40
CA PHE A 211 9.11 -12.74 10.30
C PHE A 211 10.02 -13.98 10.22
N LYS A 212 11.08 -14.06 11.04
CA LYS A 212 11.92 -15.26 11.22
C LYS A 212 11.48 -16.12 12.40
N LEU A 213 10.58 -15.61 13.24
CA LEU A 213 10.03 -16.35 14.37
C LEU A 213 9.06 -17.43 13.88
N ASN A 214 8.91 -18.50 14.65
CA ASN A 214 7.86 -19.50 14.38
C ASN A 214 6.47 -18.95 14.76
N THR A 215 5.40 -19.63 14.35
CA THR A 215 4.02 -19.18 14.58
C THR A 215 3.68 -18.95 16.05
N ALA A 216 4.18 -19.76 16.98
CA ALA A 216 3.93 -19.60 18.41
C ALA A 216 4.60 -18.33 18.96
N GLN A 217 5.86 -18.11 18.57
CA GLN A 217 6.61 -16.90 18.94
C GLN A 217 6.01 -15.63 18.32
N GLN A 218 5.47 -15.71 17.09
CA GLN A 218 4.74 -14.61 16.46
C GLN A 218 3.44 -14.28 17.20
N ALA A 219 2.72 -15.28 17.70
CA ALA A 219 1.52 -15.09 18.51
C ALA A 219 1.87 -14.43 19.85
N GLU A 220 2.90 -14.93 20.55
CA GLU A 220 3.40 -14.35 21.80
C GLU A 220 3.84 -12.89 21.61
N ALA A 221 4.55 -12.57 20.53
CA ALA A 221 4.94 -11.20 20.21
C ALA A 221 3.74 -10.27 19.98
N ARG A 222 2.66 -10.76 19.36
CA ARG A 222 1.41 -10.00 19.22
C ARG A 222 0.76 -9.75 20.58
N GLU A 223 0.69 -10.76 21.44
CA GLU A 223 0.13 -10.63 22.79
C GLU A 223 0.92 -9.65 23.65
N ASN A 224 2.25 -9.76 23.66
CA ASN A 224 3.14 -8.89 24.43
C ASN A 224 3.11 -7.42 23.97
N ALA A 225 2.73 -7.17 22.72
CA ALA A 225 2.60 -5.81 22.19
C ALA A 225 1.30 -5.11 22.65
N LEU A 226 0.34 -5.84 23.25
CA LEU A 226 -0.91 -5.25 23.70
C LEU A 226 -0.72 -4.47 25.00
N ARG A 227 -1.30 -3.26 25.03
CA ARG A 227 -1.52 -2.53 26.27
C ARG A 227 -2.85 -2.95 26.86
N THR A 228 -2.83 -3.58 28.03
CA THR A 228 -4.03 -4.08 28.70
C THR A 228 -4.45 -3.14 29.83
N TRP A 229 -5.77 -2.99 30.00
CA TRP A 229 -6.31 -2.41 31.23
C TRP A 229 -6.17 -3.44 32.35
N SER A 230 -5.76 -2.98 33.54
CA SER A 230 -5.55 -3.83 34.72
C SER A 230 -6.85 -4.41 35.31
N GLY A 231 -8.02 -3.99 34.82
CA GLY A 231 -9.31 -4.36 35.40
C GLY A 231 -9.63 -3.61 36.71
N LYS A 232 -8.84 -2.58 37.04
CA LYS A 232 -9.01 -1.72 38.22
C LYS A 232 -8.96 -0.25 37.83
#